data_AF-A0AAT9HT73-F1
#
_entry.id   AF-A0AAT9HT73-F1
#
_cell.length_a   1.000
_cell.length_b   1.000
_cell.length_c   1.000
_cell.angle_alpha   90.00
_cell.angle_beta   90.00
_cell.angle_gamma   90.00
#
_symmetry.space_group_name_H-M   'P 1'
#
loop_
_entity.id
_entity.type
_entity.pdbx_description
1 polymer ?
#
loop_
_entity_poly.entity_id
_entity_poly.type
_entity_poly.pdbx_seq_one_letter_code
_entity_poly.pdbx_strand_id
1 'polypeptide(L)' 'MLASAVTRAQVPVLMAAAMRAAVEAGRGARLAGRIPRRWFAASASSPAEGLADLDPERPAF' A
#
# COMPACT_ATOMS: atom_id res chain seq x y z
N MET A 1 -7.01 6.95 9.14
CA MET A 1 -8.33 6.51 9.64
C MET A 1 -8.49 5.01 9.40
N LEU A 2 -8.97 4.25 10.39
CA LEU A 2 -9.14 2.78 10.33
C LEU A 2 -10.63 2.36 10.31
N ALA A 3 -11.53 3.28 10.64
CA ALA A 3 -12.94 2.99 10.87
C ALA A 3 -13.62 2.30 9.66
N SER A 4 -13.51 2.86 8.45
CA SER A 4 -14.18 2.31 7.26
C SER A 4 -13.61 0.98 6.79
N ALA A 5 -12.34 0.67 7.09
CA ALA A 5 -11.72 -0.61 6.76
C ALA A 5 -12.29 -1.73 7.63
N VAL A 6 -12.55 -1.45 8.91
CA VAL A 6 -13.17 -2.41 9.84
C VAL A 6 -14.68 -2.52 9.60
N THR A 7 -15.40 -1.40 9.52
CA THR A 7 -16.87 -1.40 9.46
C THR A 7 -17.43 -1.93 8.14
N ARG A 8 -16.67 -1.87 7.04
CA ARG A 8 -17.09 -2.37 5.72
C ARG A 8 -16.47 -3.71 5.32
N ALA A 9 -15.74 -4.38 6.21
CA ALA A 9 -15.19 -5.70 5.92
C ALA A 9 -16.28 -6.79 5.93
N GLN A 10 -16.13 -7.86 5.14
CA GLN A 10 -17.01 -9.04 5.23
C GLN A 10 -17.05 -9.62 6.65
N VAL A 11 -15.91 -9.62 7.37
CA VAL A 11 -15.80 -10.11 8.75
C VAL A 11 -15.15 -9.03 9.63
N PRO A 12 -15.94 -8.09 10.19
CA PRO A 12 -15.42 -6.91 10.90
C PRO A 12 -14.56 -7.24 12.13
N VAL A 13 -14.96 -8.23 12.92
CA VAL A 13 -14.22 -8.63 14.14
C VAL A 13 -12.83 -9.16 13.79
N LEU A 14 -12.74 -9.99 12.74
CA LEU A 14 -11.46 -10.48 12.24
C LEU A 14 -10.60 -9.34 11.69
N MET A 15 -11.21 -8.39 10.95
CA MET A 15 -10.50 -7.22 10.44
C MET A 15 -9.94 -6.34 11.57
N ALA A 16 -10.69 -6.14 12.65
CA ALA A 16 -10.22 -5.39 13.81
C ALA A 16 -8.98 -6.05 14.45
N ALA A 17 -9.02 -7.37 14.64
CA ALA A 17 -7.89 -8.14 15.16
C ALA A 17 -6.66 -8.07 14.22
N ALA A 18 -6.88 -8.22 12.91
CA ALA A 18 -5.83 -8.12 11.91
C ALA A 18 -5.15 -6.74 11.91
N MET A 19 -5.94 -5.67 11.99
CA MET A 19 -5.42 -4.30 12.02
C MET A 19 -4.60 -4.03 13.29
N ARG A 20 -5.04 -4.54 14.45
CA ARG A 20 -4.25 -4.44 15.70
C ARG A 20 -2.88 -5.10 15.53
N ALA A 21 -2.85 -6.33 15.02
CA ALA A 21 -1.60 -7.05 14.78
C ALA A 21 -0.70 -6.34 13.75
N ALA A 22 -1.28 -5.78 12.68
CA ALA A 22 -0.54 -5.03 11.66
C ALA A 22 0.15 -3.78 12.23
N VAL A 23 -0.52 -3.03 13.11
CA VAL A 23 0.06 -1.86 13.78
C VAL A 23 1.20 -2.26 14.71
N GLU A 24 1.03 -3.32 15.49
CA GLU A 24 2.07 -3.85 16.38
C GLU A 24 3.31 -4.29 15.59
N ALA A 25 3.10 -5.05 14.52
CA ALA A 25 4.16 -5.49 13.62
C ALA A 25 4.87 -4.31 12.94
N GLY A 26 4.11 -3.32 12.43
CA GLY A 26 4.67 -2.12 11.82
C GLY A 26 5.51 -1.29 12.78
N ARG A 27 5.05 -1.14 14.03
CA ARG A 27 5.83 -0.48 15.09
C ARG A 27 7.10 -1.25 15.42
N GLY A 28 7.02 -2.57 15.54
CA GLY A 28 8.18 -3.44 15.76
C GLY A 28 9.22 -3.30 14.65
N ALA A 29 8.80 -3.40 13.38
CA ALA A 29 9.67 -3.26 12.23
C ALA A 29 10.36 -1.88 12.16
N ARG A 30 9.64 -0.81 12.54
CA ARG A 30 10.23 0.54 12.63
C ARG A 30 11.34 0.63 13.67
N LEU A 31 11.14 0.02 14.84
CA LEU A 31 12.11 0.07 15.94
C LEU A 31 13.30 -0.87 15.72
N ALA A 32 13.09 -1.99 15.03
CA ALA A 32 14.13 -2.99 14.78
C ALA A 32 15.21 -2.55 13.77
N GLY A 33 15.00 -1.48 13.01
CA GLY A 33 15.91 -1.04 11.96
C GLY A 33 15.75 -1.86 10.67
N ARG A 34 14.85 -1.42 9.78
CA ARG A 34 14.56 -2.10 8.51
C ARG A 34 15.79 -2.15 7.58
N ILE A 35 15.84 -3.18 6.75
CA ILE A 35 16.85 -3.33 5.69
C ILE A 35 16.85 -2.07 4.80
N PRO A 36 18.02 -1.46 4.52
CA PRO A 36 18.12 -0.31 3.63
C PRO A 36 17.61 -0.60 2.22
N ARG A 37 16.95 0.39 1.60
CA ARG A 37 16.50 0.27 0.21
C ARG A 37 17.72 0.22 -0.72
N ARG A 38 17.75 -0.75 -1.64
CA ARG A 38 18.74 -0.82 -2.71
C ARG A 38 18.28 0.07 -3.86
N TRP A 39 19.03 1.13 -4.16
CA TRP A 39 18.71 2.11 -5.21
C TRP A 39 19.18 1.69 -6.61
N PHE A 40 20.06 0.68 -6.70
CA PHE A 40 20.70 0.25 -7.95
C PHE A 40 20.05 -0.95 -8.64
N ALA A 41 18.85 -1.36 -8.21
CA ALA A 41 18.05 -2.30 -8.99
C ALA A 41 17.45 -1.54 -10.18
N ALA A 42 18.26 -1.34 -11.22
CA ALA A 42 18.00 -0.46 -12.37
C ALA A 42 16.78 -0.85 -13.22
N SER A 43 16.21 -2.04 -13.00
CA SER A 43 14.95 -2.44 -13.60
C SER A 43 13.82 -2.07 -12.65
N ALA A 44 13.27 -0.87 -12.83
CA ALA A 44 11.95 -0.57 -12.29
C ALA A 44 10.94 -1.56 -12.90
N SER A 45 10.08 -2.18 -12.09
CA SER A 45 8.99 -3.03 -12.59
C SER A 45 7.99 -2.28 -13.47
N SER A 46 8.08 -0.95 -13.48
CA SER A 46 7.30 -0.04 -14.31
C SER A 46 8.26 1.01 -14.89
N PRO A 47 8.87 0.74 -16.06
CA PRO A 47 9.61 1.75 -16.80
C PRO A 47 8.70 2.92 -17.15
N ALA A 48 9.24 4.15 -17.16
CA ALA A 48 8.51 5.31 -17.67
C ALA A 48 8.28 5.23 -19.19
N GLU A 49 8.97 4.31 -19.87
CA GLU A 49 8.84 4.02 -21.29
C GLU A 49 7.51 3.26 -21.53
N GLY A 50 6.65 3.82 -22.39
CA GLY A 50 5.33 3.24 -22.67
C GLY A 50 4.19 3.69 -21.75
N LEU A 51 4.39 4.74 -20.93
CA LEU A 51 3.29 5.38 -20.22
C LEU A 51 2.29 5.93 -21.25
N ALA A 52 1.02 5.51 -21.15
CA ALA A 52 -0.02 6.03 -22.03
C ALA A 52 -0.20 7.54 -21.81
N ASP A 53 -0.21 8.31 -22.92
CA ASP A 53 -0.63 9.71 -22.88
C ASP A 53 -2.15 9.74 -22.72
N LEU A 54 -2.57 9.79 -21.45
CA LEU A 54 -3.98 9.89 -21.09
C LEU A 54 -4.35 11.37 -21.15
N ASP A 55 -5.02 11.76 -22.24
CA ASP A 55 -5.68 13.06 -22.35
C ASP A 55 -6.66 13.23 -21.17
N PRO A 56 -6.39 14.15 -20.22
CA PRO A 56 -7.21 14.31 -19.01
C PRO A 56 -8.61 14.86 -19.32
N GLU A 57 -8.82 15.40 -20.53
CA GLU A 57 -10.09 16.02 -20.95
C GLU A 57 -10.97 15.08 -21.78
N ARG A 58 -10.54 13.84 -22.06
CA ARG A 58 -11.36 12.88 -22.80
C ARG A 58 -12.47 12.32 -21.89
N PRO A 59 -13.76 12.61 -22.15
CA PRO A 59 -14.83 11.97 -21.40
C PRO A 59 -14.80 10.47 -21.69
N ALA A 60 -14.73 9.66 -20.64
CA ALA A 60 -15.06 8.25 -20.73
C ALA A 60 -16.56 8.17 -20.97
N PHE A 61 -16.96 7.91 -22.22
CA PHE A 61 -18.34 7.65 -22.60
C PHE A 61 -18.92 6.50 -21.75
#